data_AF-A0A6P1CYC2-F1
#
_entry.id   AF-A0A6P1CYC2-F1
#
_cell.length_a   1.000
_cell.length_b   1.000
_cell.length_c   1.000
_cell.angle_alpha   90.00
_cell.angle_beta   90.00
_cell.angle_gamma   90.00
#
_symmetry.space_group_name_H-M   'P 1'
#
loop_
_entity.id
_entity.type
_entity.pdbx_description
1 polymer ?
#
loop_
_entity_poly.entity_id
_entity_poly.type
_entity_poly.pdbx_seq_one_letter_code
_entity_poly.pdbx_strand_id
1 'polypeptide(L)'
;MSDLKWDDVKSFFDPAVMGALPDIYVHDTTVDDWQAVFDLIRSSGWEWEFRVGDEVRPLPGAAEVLGRGEDDEVVSLHVRVGPELLAIFRPWFESQVEFDVDLQELRGQGGVDVLA
;
A
#
# COMPACT_ATOMS: atom_id res chain seq x y z
N MET A 1 9.66 -20.28 1.80
CA MET A 1 8.94 -19.93 3.05
C MET A 1 7.91 -21.04 3.26
N SER A 2 7.63 -21.46 4.50
CA SER A 2 6.53 -22.39 4.74
C SER A 2 5.23 -21.70 4.32
N ASP A 3 4.49 -22.26 3.35
CA ASP A 3 3.21 -21.71 2.90
C ASP A 3 2.33 -21.37 4.11
N LEU A 4 2.07 -20.09 4.33
CA LEU A 4 1.10 -19.64 5.32
C LEU A 4 -0.25 -20.30 5.01
N LYS A 5 -0.80 -21.06 5.96
CA LYS A 5 -2.12 -21.68 5.78
C LYS A 5 -3.19 -20.73 6.25
N TRP A 6 -4.20 -20.52 5.41
CA TRP A 6 -5.32 -19.64 5.71
C TRP A 6 -5.94 -19.93 7.08
N ASP A 7 -6.13 -21.20 7.42
CA ASP A 7 -6.74 -21.59 8.70
C ASP A 7 -5.93 -21.17 9.93
N ASP A 8 -4.62 -20.98 9.79
CA ASP A 8 -3.73 -20.55 10.88
C ASP A 8 -3.76 -19.03 11.08
N VAL A 9 -4.11 -18.25 10.04
CA VAL A 9 -3.97 -16.78 10.05
C VAL A 9 -5.26 -16.00 9.80
N LYS A 10 -6.36 -16.66 9.43
CA LYS A 10 -7.63 -16.01 9.05
C LYS A 10 -8.15 -14.96 10.04
N SER A 11 -7.86 -15.09 11.33
CA SER A 11 -8.23 -14.08 12.34
C SER A 11 -7.52 -12.74 12.17
N PHE A 12 -6.29 -12.74 11.64
CA PHE A 12 -5.52 -11.53 11.33
C PHE A 12 -5.97 -10.86 10.01
N PHE A 13 -6.80 -11.55 9.22
CA PHE A 13 -7.36 -11.05 7.97
C PHE A 13 -8.88 -10.86 8.07
N ASP A 14 -9.46 -10.74 9.28
CA ASP A 14 -10.88 -10.46 9.47
C ASP A 14 -11.14 -8.95 9.60
N PRO A 15 -11.77 -8.29 8.61
CA PRO A 15 -12.13 -6.87 8.66
C PRO A 15 -13.01 -6.48 9.83
N ALA A 16 -13.81 -7.39 10.37
CA ALA A 16 -14.66 -7.11 11.53
C ALA A 16 -13.83 -7.01 12.82
N VAL A 17 -12.62 -7.59 12.83
CA VAL A 17 -11.71 -7.62 13.98
C VAL A 17 -10.58 -6.61 13.81
N MET A 18 -9.95 -6.58 12.64
CA MET A 18 -8.76 -5.78 12.36
C MET A 18 -9.07 -4.41 11.73
N GLY A 19 -10.33 -4.19 11.31
CA GLY A 19 -10.69 -3.10 10.41
C GLY A 19 -10.50 -3.49 8.94
N ALA A 20 -11.23 -2.84 8.03
CA ALA A 20 -11.16 -3.17 6.59
C ALA A 20 -9.83 -2.76 5.95
N LEU A 21 -9.23 -1.68 6.44
CA LEU A 21 -7.98 -1.10 5.97
C LEU A 21 -7.08 -0.88 7.20
N PRO A 22 -6.43 -1.93 7.72
CA PRO A 22 -5.49 -1.77 8.82
C PRO A 22 -4.24 -1.04 8.36
N ASP A 23 -3.77 -0.09 9.17
CA ASP A 23 -2.55 0.64 8.90
C ASP A 23 -1.31 -0.26 9.03
N ILE A 24 -0.44 -0.23 8.02
CA ILE A 24 0.86 -0.88 8.00
C ILE A 24 1.95 0.18 7.93
N TYR A 25 2.98 0.00 8.76
CA TYR A 25 4.07 0.94 8.89
C TYR A 25 5.43 0.27 8.71
N VAL A 26 6.25 0.84 7.83
CA VAL A 26 7.69 0.59 7.78
C VAL A 26 8.37 1.86 8.26
N HIS A 27 9.02 1.80 9.43
CA HIS A 27 9.71 2.94 10.05
C HIS A 27 11.15 3.06 9.57
N ASP A 28 11.80 4.16 9.96
CA ASP A 28 13.20 4.46 9.69
C ASP A 28 13.54 4.52 8.18
N THR A 29 12.58 4.99 7.39
CA THR A 29 12.73 5.17 5.94
C THR A 29 13.25 6.56 5.58
N THR A 30 13.55 6.74 4.31
CA THR A 30 14.00 8.01 3.73
C THR A 30 13.21 8.33 2.45
N VAL A 31 13.43 9.52 1.88
CA VAL A 31 12.88 9.89 0.56
C VAL A 31 13.33 8.89 -0.53
N ASP A 32 14.56 8.39 -0.45
CA ASP A 32 15.10 7.42 -1.41
C ASP A 32 14.40 6.06 -1.28
N ASP A 33 14.01 5.65 -0.07
CA ASP A 33 13.23 4.42 0.14
C ASP A 33 11.82 4.55 -0.44
N TRP A 34 11.17 5.71 -0.26
CA TRP A 34 9.90 6.01 -0.93
C TRP A 34 10.04 6.02 -2.46
N GLN A 35 11.13 6.57 -2.99
CA GLN A 35 11.41 6.53 -4.42
C GLN A 35 11.56 5.09 -4.92
N ALA A 36 12.23 4.23 -4.14
CA ALA A 36 12.34 2.81 -4.47
C ALA A 36 10.96 2.10 -4.51
N VAL A 37 10.03 2.46 -3.62
CA VAL A 37 8.65 1.96 -3.66
C VAL A 37 7.95 2.41 -4.96
N PHE A 38 8.07 3.69 -5.33
CA PHE A 38 7.45 4.20 -6.56
C PHE A 38 8.02 3.54 -7.80
N ASP A 39 9.33 3.29 -7.82
CA ASP A 39 10.00 2.65 -8.95
C ASP A 39 9.68 1.15 -9.03
N LEU A 40 9.52 0.47 -7.89
CA LEU A 40 8.97 -0.88 -7.84
C LEU A 40 7.58 -0.92 -8.47
N ILE A 41 6.66 -0.08 -8.02
CA ILE A 41 5.28 -0.03 -8.54
C ILE A 41 5.25 0.20 -10.05
N ARG A 42 6.07 1.13 -10.57
CA ARG A 42 6.18 1.40 -12.01
C ARG A 42 6.75 0.23 -12.81
N SER A 43 7.70 -0.53 -12.23
CA SER A 43 8.41 -1.60 -12.94
C SER A 43 7.75 -2.98 -12.79
N SER A 44 6.88 -3.18 -11.79
CA SER A 44 6.18 -4.45 -11.53
C SER A 44 5.12 -4.82 -12.57
N GLY A 45 4.66 -3.88 -13.40
CA GLY A 45 3.54 -4.09 -14.31
C GLY A 45 2.17 -4.16 -13.62
N TRP A 46 2.10 -3.74 -12.36
CA TRP A 46 0.85 -3.61 -11.60
C TRP A 46 0.00 -2.47 -12.14
N GLU A 47 -1.32 -2.60 -12.00
CA GLU A 47 -2.21 -1.47 -12.18
C GLU A 47 -2.09 -0.56 -10.95
N TRP A 48 -1.98 0.74 -11.17
CA TRP A 48 -1.88 1.71 -10.09
C TRP A 48 -2.47 3.06 -10.49
N GLU A 49 -2.94 3.80 -9.49
CA GLU A 49 -3.45 5.16 -9.62
C GLU A 49 -2.85 6.03 -8.52
N PHE A 50 -2.18 7.12 -8.93
CA PHE A 50 -1.85 8.20 -8.01
C PHE A 50 -2.99 9.21 -7.98
N ARG A 51 -3.49 9.52 -6.81
CA ARG A 51 -4.63 10.41 -6.61
C ARG A 51 -4.21 11.62 -5.77
N VAL A 52 -4.72 12.77 -6.16
CA VAL A 52 -4.66 14.02 -5.39
C VAL A 52 -6.11 14.43 -5.15
N GLY A 53 -6.56 14.28 -3.90
CA GLY A 53 -7.99 14.26 -3.58
C GLY A 53 -8.72 13.17 -4.37
N ASP A 54 -9.71 13.57 -5.17
CA ASP A 54 -10.49 12.67 -6.03
C ASP A 54 -9.94 12.56 -7.46
N GLU A 55 -8.87 13.29 -7.81
CA GLU A 55 -8.35 13.33 -9.17
C GLU A 55 -7.17 12.37 -9.38
N VAL A 56 -7.24 11.53 -10.42
CA VAL A 56 -6.12 10.68 -10.85
C VAL A 56 -5.11 11.53 -11.63
N ARG A 57 -3.84 11.47 -11.21
CA ARG A 57 -2.73 12.26 -11.76
C ARG A 57 -1.53 11.37 -12.08
N PRO A 58 -0.58 11.83 -12.91
CA PRO A 58 0.71 11.16 -13.06
C PRO A 58 1.45 11.12 -11.70
N LEU A 59 2.04 9.98 -11.36
CA LEU A 59 2.85 9.84 -10.15
C LEU A 59 4.18 10.61 -10.32
N PRO A 60 4.48 11.64 -9.50
CA PRO A 60 5.75 12.37 -9.53
C PRO A 60 6.89 11.58 -8.84
N GLY A 61 8.04 12.22 -8.67
CA GLY A 61 9.12 11.68 -7.83
C GLY A 61 8.76 11.76 -6.33
N ALA A 62 9.33 10.88 -5.51
CA ALA A 62 9.06 10.85 -4.08
C ALA A 62 9.41 12.18 -3.39
N ALA A 63 10.51 12.83 -3.79
CA ALA A 63 10.90 14.14 -3.23
C ALA A 63 9.85 15.24 -3.48
N GLU A 64 9.19 15.22 -4.65
CA GLU A 64 8.11 16.17 -4.97
C GLU A 64 6.86 15.84 -4.17
N VAL A 65 6.51 14.56 -4.08
CA VAL A 65 5.34 14.10 -3.33
C VAL A 65 5.51 14.40 -1.84
N LEU A 66 6.63 14.03 -1.23
CA LEU A 66 6.91 14.22 0.21
C LEU A 66 7.26 15.67 0.57
N GLY A 67 7.70 16.48 -0.41
CA GLY A 67 8.01 17.89 -0.22
C GLY A 67 6.79 18.82 -0.20
N ARG A 68 5.57 18.26 -0.34
CA ARG A 68 4.31 19.01 -0.27
C ARG A 68 4.07 19.57 1.14
N GLY A 69 3.41 20.72 1.22
CA GLY A 69 3.06 21.36 2.49
C GLY A 69 1.95 20.62 3.23
N GLU A 70 1.83 20.84 4.54
CA GLU A 70 0.77 20.23 5.38
C GLU A 70 -0.66 20.66 4.97
N ASP A 71 -0.78 21.81 4.29
CA ASP A 71 -2.05 22.34 3.75
C ASP A 71 -2.39 21.83 2.33
N ASP A 72 -1.51 21.04 1.70
CA ASP A 72 -1.74 20.51 0.35
C ASP A 72 -2.76 19.36 0.36
N GLU A 73 -3.42 19.14 -0.79
CA GLU A 73 -4.43 18.09 -0.93
C GLU A 73 -3.88 16.70 -0.56
N VAL A 74 -4.74 15.90 0.09
CA VAL A 74 -4.44 14.51 0.46
C VAL A 74 -4.06 13.73 -0.79
N VAL A 75 -2.90 13.07 -0.77
CA VAL A 75 -2.48 12.19 -1.87
C VAL A 75 -2.49 10.74 -1.43
N SER A 76 -2.85 9.86 -2.34
CA SER A 76 -2.78 8.41 -2.13
C SER A 76 -2.30 7.71 -3.40
N LEU A 77 -1.62 6.59 -3.22
CA LEU A 77 -1.20 5.72 -4.31
C LEU A 77 -1.86 4.36 -4.14
N HIS A 78 -2.82 4.07 -5.01
CA HIS A 78 -3.61 2.84 -5.02
C HIS A 78 -2.93 1.85 -5.97
N VAL A 79 -2.59 0.66 -5.48
CA VAL A 79 -1.79 -0.32 -6.22
C VAL A 79 -2.45 -1.70 -6.15
N ARG A 80 -2.72 -2.29 -7.32
CA ARG A 80 -3.17 -3.68 -7.46
C ARG A 80 -1.95 -4.61 -7.52
N VAL A 81 -1.49 -5.07 -6.35
CA VAL A 81 -0.34 -5.99 -6.21
C VAL A 81 -0.68 -7.40 -6.73
N GLY A 82 -1.98 -7.73 -6.77
CA GLY A 82 -2.54 -8.91 -7.42
C GLY A 82 -4.06 -8.79 -7.54
N PRO A 83 -4.76 -9.79 -8.13
CA PRO A 83 -6.21 -9.75 -8.34
C PRO A 83 -7.03 -9.54 -7.06
N GLU A 84 -6.47 -9.93 -5.91
CA GLU A 84 -7.13 -9.93 -4.60
C GLU A 84 -6.38 -9.04 -3.57
N LEU A 85 -5.49 -8.15 -4.04
CA LEU A 85 -4.73 -7.28 -3.14
C LEU A 85 -4.62 -5.85 -3.68
N LEU A 86 -5.47 -4.97 -3.13
CA LEU A 86 -5.31 -3.53 -3.22
C LEU A 86 -4.48 -3.03 -2.02
N ALA A 87 -3.33 -2.41 -2.30
CA ALA A 87 -2.54 -1.66 -1.33
C ALA A 87 -2.73 -0.16 -1.55
N ILE A 88 -2.91 0.60 -0.48
CA ILE A 88 -3.16 2.05 -0.53
C ILE A 88 -2.07 2.76 0.26
N PHE A 89 -1.08 3.32 -0.43
CA PHE A 89 0.04 4.04 0.19
C PHE A 89 -0.33 5.50 0.45
N ARG A 90 0.10 6.01 1.60
CA ARG A 90 -0.07 7.41 2.02
C ARG A 90 1.29 8.03 2.35
N PRO A 91 1.89 8.78 1.40
CA PRO A 91 3.23 9.33 1.59
C PRO A 91 3.20 10.58 2.45
N TRP A 92 2.96 10.46 3.76
CA TRP A 92 2.89 11.59 4.70
C TRP A 92 4.26 12.05 5.19
N PHE A 93 5.14 11.10 5.52
CA PHE A 93 6.43 11.38 6.13
C PHE A 93 7.52 10.60 5.42
N GLU A 94 8.68 11.22 5.21
CA GLU A 94 9.85 10.52 4.64
C GLU A 94 10.33 9.38 5.54
N SER A 95 10.17 9.53 6.87
CA SER A 95 10.63 8.60 7.89
C SER A 95 9.75 7.36 8.06
N GLN A 96 8.64 7.26 7.32
CA GLN A 96 7.74 6.14 7.41
C GLN A 96 7.04 5.86 6.07
N VAL A 97 7.11 4.62 5.61
CA VAL A 97 6.18 4.13 4.59
C VAL A 97 4.91 3.65 5.28
N GLU A 98 3.81 4.37 5.05
CA GLU A 98 2.48 4.05 5.53
C GLU A 98 1.61 3.57 4.37
N PHE A 99 0.92 2.44 4.57
CA PHE A 99 -0.07 1.94 3.64
C PHE A 99 -1.06 1.00 4.32
N ASP A 100 -2.24 0.85 3.70
CA ASP A 100 -3.17 -0.22 4.08
C ASP A 100 -3.20 -1.31 3.01
N VAL A 101 -3.75 -2.46 3.39
CA VAL A 101 -4.22 -3.49 2.46
C VAL A 101 -5.72 -3.72 2.66
N ASP A 102 -6.48 -3.90 1.58
CA ASP A 102 -7.90 -4.20 1.69
C ASP A 102 -8.13 -5.65 2.14
N LEU A 103 -8.46 -5.82 3.42
CA LEU A 103 -8.75 -7.12 4.01
C LEU A 103 -10.07 -7.74 3.51
N GLN A 104 -10.93 -6.97 2.83
CA GLN A 104 -12.10 -7.55 2.18
C GLN A 104 -11.71 -8.42 1.00
N GLU A 105 -10.58 -8.13 0.35
CA GLU A 105 -10.09 -8.82 -0.84
C GLU A 105 -9.15 -9.97 -0.51
N LEU A 106 -8.32 -9.84 0.55
CA LEU A 106 -7.41 -10.90 1.01
C LEU A 106 -8.14 -12.05 1.72
N ARG A 107 -8.78 -12.94 0.94
CA ARG A 107 -9.61 -14.03 1.48
C ARG A 107 -9.16 -15.41 1.05
N GLY A 108 -9.26 -16.35 1.98
CA GLY A 108 -8.96 -17.75 1.71
C GLY A 108 -7.48 -17.99 1.41
N GLN A 109 -7.16 -19.19 0.95
CA GLN A 109 -5.76 -19.54 0.66
C GLN A 109 -5.18 -18.72 -0.50
N GLY A 110 -5.99 -18.43 -1.53
CA GLY A 110 -5.58 -17.61 -2.67
C GLY A 110 -5.07 -16.22 -2.26
N GLY A 111 -5.80 -15.52 -1.38
CA GLY A 111 -5.36 -14.21 -0.88
C GLY A 111 -4.04 -14.27 -0.09
N VAL A 112 -3.82 -15.31 0.71
CA VAL A 112 -2.57 -15.48 1.46
C VAL A 112 -1.40 -15.89 0.56
N ASP A 113 -1.66 -16.67 -0.49
CA ASP A 113 -0.64 -17.08 -1.45
C ASP A 113 -0.06 -15.90 -2.24
N VAL A 114 -0.78 -14.77 -2.35
CA VAL A 114 -0.28 -13.52 -2.95
C VAL A 114 0.86 -12.90 -2.11
N LEU A 115 0.96 -13.25 -0.82
CA LEU A 115 1.98 -12.72 0.09
C LEU A 115 3.27 -13.56 0.14
N ALA A 116 3.31 -14.71 -0.54
CA ALA A 116 4.39 -15.70 -0.47
C ALA A 116 5.42 -15.56 -1.60
#